data_AF-A0A371IV04-F1
#
_entry.id   AF-A0A371IV04-F1
#
_cell.length_a   1.000
_cell.length_b   1.000
_cell.length_c   1.000
_cell.angle_alpha   90.00
_cell.angle_beta   90.00
_cell.angle_gamma   90.00
#
_symmetry.space_group_name_H-M   'P 1'
#
loop_
_entity.id
_entity.type
_entity.pdbx_description
1 polymer ?
#
loop_
_entity_poly.entity_id
_entity_poly.type
_entity_poly.pdbx_seq_one_letter_code
_entity_poly.pdbx_strand_id
1 'polypeptide(L)'
;MENKKLSKIFFILLSIVIIASSNISISNAKEPMMDYKYNLEEQKINRAKFIWKSSLQEMRKKEEFTDKDIKNIEEYMNNSMKSEKLEGRIKKYNREKKVLAVSTVDELVNNNIINKEQGEKLKKRLNKYDLSNLRE
;
A
#
# COMPACT_ATOMS: atom_id res chain seq x y z
N MET A 1 -61.16 -14.40 26.05
CA MET A 1 -60.29 -14.21 24.86
C MET A 1 -59.14 -13.22 25.09
N GLU A 2 -59.07 -12.55 26.25
CA GLU A 2 -58.07 -11.53 26.58
C GLU A 2 -56.68 -12.08 26.93
N ASN A 3 -56.60 -13.19 27.67
CA ASN A 3 -55.31 -13.75 28.12
C ASN A 3 -54.38 -14.18 26.96
N LYS A 4 -54.96 -14.63 25.83
CA LYS A 4 -54.19 -14.96 24.61
C LYS A 4 -53.65 -13.71 23.88
N LYS A 5 -54.32 -12.55 24.01
CA LYS A 5 -53.86 -11.28 23.43
C LYS A 5 -52.72 -10.69 24.27
N LEU A 6 -52.85 -10.72 25.60
CA LEU A 6 -51.82 -10.27 26.53
C LEU A 6 -50.53 -11.09 26.42
N SER A 7 -50.63 -12.43 26.30
CA SER A 7 -49.47 -13.30 26.09
C SER A 7 -48.72 -13.01 24.78
N LYS A 8 -49.44 -12.70 23.68
CA LYS A 8 -48.82 -12.30 22.41
C LYS A 8 -48.08 -10.96 22.52
N ILE A 9 -48.68 -9.99 23.21
CA ILE A 9 -48.05 -8.68 23.45
C ILE A 9 -46.77 -8.83 24.29
N PHE A 10 -46.81 -9.69 25.30
CA PHE A 10 -45.64 -9.99 26.14
C PHE A 10 -44.51 -10.67 25.36
N PHE A 11 -44.84 -11.61 24.48
CA PHE A 11 -43.87 -12.27 23.59
C PHE A 11 -43.20 -11.27 22.63
N ILE A 12 -43.99 -10.34 22.04
CA ILE A 12 -43.46 -9.31 21.13
C ILE A 12 -42.50 -8.38 21.86
N LEU A 13 -42.84 -7.94 23.07
CA LEU A 13 -41.96 -7.12 23.91
C LEU A 13 -40.65 -7.83 24.26
N LEU A 14 -40.71 -9.14 24.58
CA LEU A 14 -39.51 -9.93 24.89
C LEU A 14 -38.56 -10.03 23.70
N SER A 15 -39.09 -10.20 22.48
CA SER A 15 -38.28 -10.24 21.26
C SER A 15 -37.60 -8.91 20.92
N ILE A 16 -38.23 -7.77 21.22
CA ILE A 16 -37.63 -6.44 20.98
C ILE A 16 -36.45 -6.20 21.93
N VAL A 17 -36.54 -6.65 23.18
CA VAL A 17 -35.45 -6.54 24.17
C VAL A 17 -34.22 -7.37 23.77
N ILE A 18 -34.42 -8.55 23.17
CA ILE A 18 -33.32 -9.40 22.70
C ILE A 18 -32.61 -8.76 21.49
N ILE A 19 -33.34 -8.11 20.58
CA ILE A 19 -32.76 -7.42 19.42
C ILE A 19 -32.03 -6.14 19.84
N ALA A 20 -32.54 -5.39 20.84
CA ALA A 20 -31.91 -4.16 21.32
C ALA A 20 -30.67 -4.40 22.19
N SER A 21 -30.55 -5.57 22.82
CA SER A 21 -29.39 -5.93 23.65
C SER A 21 -28.30 -6.69 22.90
N SER A 22 -28.60 -7.21 21.71
CA SER A 22 -27.61 -7.80 20.82
C SER A 22 -26.89 -6.70 20.04
N ASN A 23 -26.00 -5.99 20.74
CA ASN A 23 -24.81 -5.42 20.12
C ASN A 23 -23.97 -6.57 19.59
N ILE A 24 -24.38 -7.16 18.45
CA ILE A 24 -23.57 -8.08 17.68
C ILE A 24 -22.42 -7.24 17.14
N SER A 25 -21.43 -7.01 17.99
CA SER A 25 -20.09 -6.69 17.54
C SER A 25 -19.63 -7.93 16.81
N ILE A 26 -19.87 -7.96 15.49
CA ILE A 26 -19.24 -8.91 14.59
C ILE A 26 -17.75 -8.61 14.70
N SER A 27 -17.10 -9.25 15.66
CA SER A 27 -15.66 -9.32 15.75
C SER A 27 -15.22 -10.12 14.54
N ASN A 28 -14.87 -9.42 13.47
CA ASN A 28 -14.09 -10.01 12.40
C ASN A 28 -12.75 -10.38 13.04
N ALA A 29 -12.65 -11.61 13.53
CA ALA A 29 -11.39 -12.18 13.94
C ALA A 29 -10.47 -12.11 12.71
N LYS A 30 -9.59 -11.10 12.66
CA LYS A 30 -8.55 -11.05 11.65
C LYS A 30 -7.67 -12.25 11.92
N GLU A 31 -7.66 -13.19 11.00
CA GLU A 31 -6.80 -14.35 11.10
C GLU A 31 -5.34 -13.89 11.23
N PRO A 32 -4.56 -14.41 12.19
CA PRO A 32 -3.18 -14.00 12.41
C PRO A 32 -2.30 -14.16 11.16
N MET A 33 -2.66 -15.06 10.24
CA MET A 33 -2.00 -15.24 8.95
C MET A 33 -2.10 -14.00 8.04
N MET A 34 -3.21 -13.27 8.11
CA MET A 34 -3.40 -12.06 7.29
C MET A 34 -2.52 -10.91 7.77
N ASP A 35 -2.37 -10.72 9.08
CA ASP A 35 -1.48 -9.68 9.63
C ASP A 35 0.01 -10.02 9.39
N TYR A 36 0.39 -11.30 9.44
CA TYR A 36 1.72 -11.73 9.01
C TYR A 36 2.00 -11.39 7.54
N LYS A 37 1.05 -11.69 6.64
CA LYS A 37 1.16 -11.36 5.21
C LYS A 37 1.33 -9.85 5.01
N TYR A 38 0.56 -9.03 5.72
CA TYR A 38 0.68 -7.57 5.63
C TYR A 38 2.04 -7.05 6.11
N ASN A 39 2.57 -7.61 7.21
CA ASN A 39 3.89 -7.23 7.71
C ASN A 39 5.01 -7.57 6.71
N LEU A 40 4.94 -8.75 6.08
CA LEU A 40 5.91 -9.17 5.07
C LEU A 40 5.89 -8.25 3.84
N GLU A 41 4.69 -7.90 3.37
CA GLU A 41 4.50 -6.96 2.26
C GLU A 41 5.05 -5.56 2.59
N GLU A 42 4.78 -5.07 3.79
CA GLU A 42 5.29 -3.78 4.26
C GLU A 42 6.83 -3.77 4.37
N GLN A 43 7.44 -4.86 4.85
CA GLN A 43 8.90 -5.00 4.89
C GLN A 43 9.51 -4.99 3.48
N LYS A 44 8.93 -5.71 2.51
CA LYS A 44 9.38 -5.70 1.11
C LYS A 44 9.37 -4.27 0.54
N ILE A 45 8.29 -3.54 0.77
CA ILE A 45 8.12 -2.15 0.31
C ILE A 45 9.15 -1.21 0.98
N ASN A 46 9.30 -1.30 2.31
CA ASN A 46 10.23 -0.43 3.04
C ASN A 46 11.68 -0.66 2.60
N ARG A 47 12.06 -1.93 2.38
CA ARG A 47 13.37 -2.26 1.81
C ARG A 47 13.55 -1.64 0.43
N ALA A 48 12.55 -1.73 -0.45
CA ALA A 48 12.63 -1.14 -1.79
C ALA A 48 12.71 0.39 -1.75
N LYS A 49 11.93 1.06 -0.88
CA LYS A 49 12.03 2.51 -0.66
C LYS A 49 13.44 2.92 -0.20
N PHE A 50 14.02 2.14 0.72
CA PHE A 50 15.39 2.37 1.18
C PHE A 50 16.43 2.25 0.06
N ILE A 51 16.31 1.21 -0.79
CA ILE A 51 17.20 1.00 -1.94
C ILE A 51 17.10 2.15 -2.94
N TRP A 52 15.88 2.57 -3.28
CA TRP A 52 15.64 3.72 -4.14
C TRP A 52 16.27 4.99 -3.58
N LYS A 53 15.97 5.32 -2.32
CA LYS A 53 16.52 6.51 -1.65
C LYS A 53 18.06 6.48 -1.64
N SER A 54 18.65 5.34 -1.30
CA SER A 54 20.11 5.19 -1.27
C SER A 54 20.72 5.36 -2.65
N SER A 55 20.12 4.76 -3.68
CA SER A 55 20.59 4.87 -5.07
C SER A 55 20.53 6.32 -5.59
N LEU A 56 19.44 7.03 -5.28
CA LEU A 56 19.28 8.45 -5.61
C LEU A 56 20.32 9.32 -4.91
N GLN A 57 20.56 9.09 -3.61
CA GLN A 57 21.58 9.84 -2.86
C GLN A 57 23.00 9.56 -3.37
N GLU A 58 23.31 8.34 -3.80
CA GLU A 58 24.60 8.05 -4.42
C GLU A 58 24.78 8.76 -5.76
N MET A 59 23.74 8.79 -6.59
CA MET A 59 23.78 9.51 -7.87
C MET A 59 23.92 11.02 -7.67
N ARG A 60 23.24 11.57 -6.66
CA ARG A 60 23.41 12.98 -6.24
C ARG A 60 24.85 13.27 -5.81
N LYS A 61 25.44 12.44 -4.95
CA LYS A 61 26.84 12.59 -4.49
C LYS A 61 27.88 12.52 -5.62
N LYS A 62 27.56 11.82 -6.70
CA LYS A 62 28.40 11.69 -7.90
C LYS A 62 28.08 12.74 -8.97
N GLU A 63 27.22 13.70 -8.66
CA GLU A 63 26.78 14.75 -9.58
C GLU A 63 26.11 14.21 -10.85
N GLU A 64 25.63 12.96 -10.81
CA GLU A 64 24.87 12.34 -11.91
C GLU A 64 23.40 12.79 -11.89
N PHE A 65 22.90 13.18 -10.71
CA PHE A 65 21.61 13.83 -10.53
C PHE A 65 21.78 15.17 -9.81
N THR A 66 21.05 16.17 -10.31
CA THR A 66 20.87 17.44 -9.63
C THR A 66 19.80 17.32 -8.56
N ASP A 67 19.76 18.28 -7.63
CA ASP A 67 18.70 18.36 -6.62
C ASP A 67 17.31 18.47 -7.26
N LYS A 68 17.22 19.09 -8.44
CA LYS A 68 15.98 19.17 -9.21
C LYS A 68 15.55 17.80 -9.73
N ASP A 69 16.48 16.99 -10.24
CA ASP A 69 16.19 15.64 -10.72
C ASP A 69 15.67 14.76 -9.57
N ILE A 70 16.35 14.80 -8.41
CA ILE A 70 15.91 14.07 -7.21
C ILE A 70 14.50 14.48 -6.81
N LYS A 71 14.23 15.80 -6.73
CA LYS A 71 12.91 16.32 -6.38
C LYS A 71 11.83 15.85 -7.36
N ASN A 72 12.09 15.91 -8.66
CA ASN A 72 11.12 15.50 -9.69
C ASN A 72 10.83 14.00 -9.61
N ILE A 73 11.85 13.16 -9.38
CA ILE A 73 11.68 11.71 -9.19
C ILE A 73 10.85 11.45 -7.93
N GLU A 74 11.20 12.07 -6.80
CA GLU A 74 10.47 11.89 -5.54
C GLU A 74 9.01 12.32 -5.68
N GLU A 75 8.75 13.44 -6.36
CA GLU A 75 7.39 13.90 -6.65
C GLU A 75 6.62 12.90 -7.52
N TYR A 76 7.23 12.39 -8.60
CA TYR A 76 6.62 11.36 -9.44
C TYR A 76 6.27 10.10 -8.64
N MET A 77 7.20 9.61 -7.83
CA MET A 77 7.02 8.41 -7.02
C MET A 77 5.93 8.61 -5.98
N ASN A 78 5.93 9.74 -5.26
CA ASN A 78 4.91 10.06 -4.27
C ASN A 78 3.53 10.20 -4.91
N ASN A 79 3.43 10.87 -6.05
CA ASN A 79 2.17 11.01 -6.77
C ASN A 79 1.65 9.65 -7.27
N SER A 80 2.55 8.79 -7.76
CA SER A 80 2.20 7.44 -8.25
C SER A 80 1.82 6.47 -7.13
N MET A 81 2.29 6.71 -5.89
CA MET A 81 1.96 5.88 -4.72
C MET A 81 0.68 6.32 -3.99
N LYS A 82 0.16 7.53 -4.25
CA LYS A 82 -1.04 8.06 -3.57
C LYS A 82 -2.21 7.06 -3.66
N SER A 83 -2.75 6.70 -2.50
CA SER A 83 -3.93 5.85 -2.38
C SER A 83 -5.21 6.66 -2.38
N GLU A 84 -6.28 6.08 -2.91
CA GLU A 84 -7.63 6.55 -2.64
C GLU A 84 -8.02 6.29 -1.18
N LYS A 85 -8.88 7.13 -0.61
CA LYS A 85 -9.26 7.07 0.83
C LYS A 85 -9.83 5.73 1.29
N LEU A 86 -10.37 4.92 0.38
CA LEU A 86 -11.01 3.63 0.67
C LEU A 86 -10.25 2.42 0.11
N GLU A 87 -8.98 2.61 -0.27
CA GLU A 87 -8.20 1.52 -0.84
C GLU A 87 -7.79 0.48 0.23
N GLY A 88 -8.08 -0.80 -0.06
CA GLY A 88 -7.62 -1.91 0.78
C GLY A 88 -6.09 -2.10 0.76
N ARG A 89 -5.52 -2.58 1.88
CA ARG A 89 -4.07 -2.74 2.09
C ARG A 89 -3.35 -3.49 0.96
N ILE A 90 -3.94 -4.57 0.44
CA ILE A 90 -3.34 -5.36 -0.65
C ILE A 90 -3.19 -4.54 -1.93
N LYS A 91 -4.24 -3.79 -2.32
CA LYS A 91 -4.20 -2.95 -3.52
C LYS A 91 -3.14 -1.86 -3.40
N LYS A 92 -3.07 -1.22 -2.22
CA LYS A 92 -2.02 -0.26 -1.87
C LYS A 92 -0.63 -0.87 -2.04
N TYR A 93 -0.38 -2.04 -1.45
CA TYR A 93 0.92 -2.71 -1.54
C TYR A 93 1.30 -3.07 -2.97
N ASN A 94 0.35 -3.59 -3.77
CA ASN A 94 0.60 -3.90 -5.18
C ASN A 94 0.95 -2.65 -6.00
N ARG A 95 0.29 -1.52 -5.74
CA ARG A 95 0.64 -0.25 -6.39
C ARG A 95 2.03 0.21 -5.98
N GLU A 96 2.34 0.23 -4.68
CA GLU A 96 3.65 0.63 -4.19
C GLU A 96 4.77 -0.26 -4.75
N LYS A 97 4.57 -1.58 -4.79
CA LYS A 97 5.49 -2.53 -5.45
C LYS A 97 5.70 -2.20 -6.93
N LYS A 98 4.63 -1.88 -7.67
CA LYS A 98 4.72 -1.51 -9.08
C LYS A 98 5.53 -0.24 -9.28
N VAL A 99 5.29 0.80 -8.48
CA VAL A 99 6.01 2.07 -8.56
C VAL A 99 7.49 1.92 -8.17
N LEU A 100 7.80 1.03 -7.23
CA LEU A 100 9.16 0.75 -6.79
C LEU A 100 9.91 -0.25 -7.69
N ALA A 101 9.28 -0.75 -8.76
CA ALA A 101 9.93 -1.67 -9.68
C ALA A 101 11.01 -0.96 -10.51
N VAL A 102 12.05 -1.69 -10.90
CA VAL A 102 13.11 -1.14 -11.76
C VAL A 102 12.57 -0.65 -13.10
N SER A 103 11.51 -1.28 -13.61
CA SER A 103 10.84 -0.85 -14.84
C SER A 103 10.25 0.56 -14.77
N THR A 104 9.97 1.08 -13.57
CA THR A 104 9.51 2.48 -13.42
C THR A 104 10.57 3.48 -13.86
N VAL A 105 11.85 3.10 -13.91
CA VAL A 105 12.89 3.97 -14.49
C VAL A 105 12.63 4.25 -15.97
N ASP A 106 12.06 3.30 -16.73
CA ASP A 106 11.66 3.55 -18.12
C ASP A 106 10.55 4.60 -18.21
N GLU A 107 9.59 4.58 -17.28
CA GLU A 107 8.55 5.60 -17.22
C GLU A 107 9.12 6.99 -16.90
N LEU A 108 10.12 7.08 -16.00
CA LEU A 108 10.80 8.34 -15.71
C LEU A 108 11.50 8.92 -16.94
N VAL A 109 12.13 8.07 -17.76
CA VAL A 109 12.77 8.49 -19.03
C VAL A 109 11.72 8.91 -20.04
N ASN A 110 10.67 8.11 -20.24
CA ASN A 110 9.61 8.38 -21.22
C ASN A 110 8.84 9.66 -20.89
N ASN A 111 8.69 9.97 -19.60
CA ASN A 111 8.03 11.20 -19.13
C ASN A 111 8.98 12.40 -19.06
N ASN A 112 10.22 12.28 -19.56
CA ASN A 112 11.25 13.31 -19.53
C ASN A 112 11.56 13.86 -18.12
N ILE A 113 11.38 13.02 -17.08
CA ILE A 113 11.75 13.38 -15.70
C ILE A 113 13.27 13.30 -15.53
N ILE A 114 13.89 12.33 -16.20
CA ILE A 114 15.33 12.16 -16.31
C ILE A 114 15.68 11.83 -17.76
N ASN A 115 16.94 12.03 -18.14
CA ASN A 115 17.40 11.63 -19.46
C ASN A 115 17.72 10.12 -19.53
N LYS A 116 17.93 9.61 -20.74
CA LYS A 116 18.21 8.19 -20.99
C LYS A 116 19.48 7.70 -20.30
N GLU A 117 20.55 8.49 -20.29
CA GLU A 117 21.83 8.10 -19.66
C GLU A 117 21.67 7.96 -18.14
N GLN A 118 21.00 8.93 -17.52
CA GLN A 118 20.65 8.89 -16.10
C GLN A 118 19.77 7.68 -15.78
N GLY A 119 18.79 7.38 -16.63
CA GLY A 119 17.92 6.21 -16.50
C GLY A 119 18.70 4.89 -16.49
N GLU A 120 19.63 4.71 -17.44
CA GLU A 120 20.46 3.49 -17.49
C GLU A 120 21.39 3.38 -16.27
N LYS A 121 21.98 4.49 -15.82
CA LYS A 121 22.79 4.54 -14.59
C LYS A 121 21.98 4.18 -13.34
N LEU A 122 20.73 4.64 -13.27
CA LEU A 122 19.82 4.33 -12.16
C LEU A 122 19.38 2.87 -12.18
N LYS A 123 18.96 2.33 -13.33
CA LYS A 123 18.62 0.90 -13.50
C LYS A 123 19.77 0.01 -13.08
N LYS A 124 20.99 0.31 -13.56
CA LYS A 124 22.19 -0.46 -13.22
C LYS A 124 22.45 -0.51 -11.72
N ARG A 125 22.15 0.57 -10.98
CA ARG A 125 22.26 0.60 -9.52
C ARG A 125 21.16 -0.20 -8.85
N LEU A 126 19.91 0.03 -9.24
CA LEU A 126 18.77 -0.67 -8.66
C LEU A 126 18.86 -2.18 -8.88
N ASN A 127 19.31 -2.64 -10.05
CA ASN A 127 19.51 -4.05 -10.37
C ASN A 127 20.61 -4.73 -9.54
N LYS A 128 21.50 -3.99 -8.87
CA LYS A 128 22.45 -4.60 -7.92
C LYS A 128 21.75 -5.10 -6.67
N TYR A 129 20.63 -4.50 -6.34
CA TYR A 129 19.81 -4.90 -5.22
C TYR A 129 18.70 -5.77 -5.79
N ASP A 130 18.60 -7.02 -5.34
CA ASP A 130 17.56 -7.93 -5.81
C ASP A 130 16.16 -7.40 -5.44
N LEU A 131 15.57 -6.65 -6.38
CA LEU A 131 14.21 -6.10 -6.33
C LEU A 131 13.22 -7.00 -7.07
N SER A 132 13.64 -8.19 -7.55
CA SER A 132 12.75 -9.11 -8.25
C SER A 132 11.63 -9.64 -7.35
N ASN A 133 11.90 -9.74 -6.05
CA ASN A 133 10.94 -10.14 -5.00
C ASN A 133 9.76 -9.18 -4.80
N LEU A 134 9.74 -8.02 -5.50
CA LEU A 134 8.57 -7.14 -5.57
C LEU A 134 7.50 -7.61 -6.56
N ARG A 135 7.85 -8.52 -7.48
CA ARG A 135 6.90 -9.08 -8.47
C ARG A 135 6.08 -10.26 -7.95
N GLU A 136 6.56 -10.90 -6.89
CA GLU A 136 5.87 -11.99 -6.15
C GLU A 136 5.06 -11.45 -4.97
#